data_AF-A0A6G7SWV4-F1
#
_entry.id   AF-A0A6G7SWV4-F1
#
_cell.length_a   1.000
_cell.length_b   1.000
_cell.length_c   1.000
_cell.angle_alpha   90.00
_cell.angle_beta   90.00
_cell.angle_gamma   90.00
#
_symmetry.space_group_name_H-M   'P 1'
#
loop_
_entity.id
_entity.type
_entity.pdbx_description
1 polymer ?
#
loop_
_entity_poly.entity_id
_entity_poly.type
_entity_poly.pdbx_seq_one_letter_code
_entity_poly.pdbx_strand_id
1 'polypeptide(L)'
;MAEQLDQIPCIGELYAYRGVPDVDEDAPPLVLPWHQGDIFENVNLPGLASTMGMLFLHPCTMRKGAVLVDHVTMIAVEEFSGKKVLDGADAWDRLWKSRYALMPLANLRDREVRGGTHVADFSKLATVPSSELNRGKRIATLTDTGRLHLLQRSFHHFSRVVVPLGDLRAGMRGVNREIELQHDWVEAACDSWKEWTDDSLARAEQEFDAYLTAEDRRRRLSDIQQETDIVCEVMKEIESRYKS
;
A
#
# COMPACT_ATOMS: atom_id res chain seq x y z
N MET A 1 15.59 20.51 19.03
CA MET A 1 14.11 20.48 19.11
C MET A 1 13.72 19.03 19.26
N ALA A 2 12.78 18.67 20.14
CA ALA A 2 12.31 17.28 20.20
C ALA A 2 11.67 16.94 18.86
N GLU A 3 12.07 15.84 18.23
CA GLU A 3 11.46 15.37 16.98
C GLU A 3 9.98 15.08 17.25
N GLN A 4 9.11 15.71 16.48
CA GLN A 4 7.66 15.51 16.54
C GLN A 4 7.24 14.76 15.29
N LEU A 5 6.18 13.95 15.41
CA LEU A 5 5.54 13.35 14.25
C LEU A 5 5.12 14.43 13.25
N ASP A 6 5.28 14.12 11.97
CA ASP A 6 4.77 14.95 10.90
C ASP A 6 3.24 14.88 10.84
N GLN A 7 2.64 16.01 10.47
CA GLN A 7 1.20 16.09 10.28
C GLN A 7 0.79 15.16 9.13
N ILE A 8 -0.21 14.34 9.40
CA ILE A 8 -0.74 13.40 8.41
C ILE A 8 -1.32 14.17 7.22
N PRO A 9 -1.07 13.69 5.99
CA PRO A 9 -1.60 14.29 4.78
C PRO A 9 -3.12 14.37 4.82
N CYS A 10 -3.67 15.36 4.12
CA CYS A 10 -5.11 15.44 3.94
C CYS A 10 -5.62 14.27 3.08
N ILE A 11 -6.93 14.07 3.05
CA ILE A 11 -7.56 12.96 2.31
C ILE A 11 -7.15 12.91 0.84
N GLY A 12 -6.89 14.06 0.21
CA GLY A 12 -6.45 14.15 -1.19
C GLY A 12 -5.03 13.63 -1.44
N GLU A 13 -4.21 13.58 -0.40
CA GLU A 13 -2.82 13.12 -0.44
C GLU A 13 -2.62 11.79 0.30
N LEU A 14 -3.63 11.30 1.02
CA LEU A 14 -3.54 10.08 1.82
C LEU A 14 -3.76 8.81 0.98
N TYR A 15 -4.72 8.82 0.06
CA TYR A 15 -5.10 7.64 -0.74
C TYR A 15 -4.75 7.84 -2.20
N ALA A 16 -4.11 6.83 -2.79
CA ALA A 16 -3.97 6.73 -4.24
C ALA A 16 -5.30 6.25 -4.87
N TYR A 17 -5.93 5.27 -4.23
CA TYR A 17 -7.22 4.72 -4.63
C TYR A 17 -8.09 4.47 -3.40
N ARG A 18 -9.40 4.62 -3.55
CA ARG A 18 -10.41 4.29 -2.54
C ARG A 18 -11.79 4.10 -3.17
N GLY A 19 -12.46 3.02 -2.80
CA GLY A 19 -13.79 2.69 -3.28
C GLY A 19 -14.06 1.20 -3.27
N VAL A 20 -15.28 0.83 -3.59
CA VAL A 20 -15.68 -0.56 -3.81
C VAL A 20 -15.24 -0.98 -5.22
N PRO A 21 -14.39 -2.01 -5.36
CA PRO A 21 -14.00 -2.54 -6.67
C PRO A 21 -15.22 -2.87 -7.53
N ASP A 22 -15.11 -2.62 -8.84
CA ASP A 22 -16.16 -2.78 -9.85
C ASP A 22 -17.40 -1.88 -9.70
N VAL A 23 -17.43 -0.99 -8.69
CA VAL A 23 -18.53 -0.05 -8.45
C VAL A 23 -18.04 1.40 -8.58
N ASP A 24 -16.97 1.73 -7.87
CA ASP A 24 -16.41 3.08 -7.85
C ASP A 24 -15.27 3.22 -8.88
N GLU A 25 -15.27 4.29 -9.68
CA GLU A 25 -14.19 4.61 -10.64
C GLU A 25 -12.84 4.79 -9.93
N ASP A 26 -12.85 5.30 -8.70
CA ASP A 26 -11.66 5.53 -7.86
C ASP A 26 -11.22 4.27 -7.08
N ALA A 27 -11.87 3.12 -7.27
CA ALA A 27 -11.51 1.89 -6.57
C ALA A 27 -10.12 1.38 -6.97
N PRO A 28 -9.40 0.67 -6.08
CA PRO A 28 -8.09 0.11 -6.42
C PRO A 28 -8.17 -0.85 -7.63
N PRO A 29 -7.38 -0.62 -8.70
CA PRO A 29 -7.30 -1.55 -9.81
C PRO A 29 -6.83 -2.94 -9.36
N LEU A 30 -7.40 -3.98 -9.96
CA LEU A 30 -7.03 -5.37 -9.66
C LEU A 30 -5.60 -5.70 -10.05
N VAL A 31 -4.99 -4.95 -10.97
CA VAL A 31 -3.60 -5.12 -11.41
C VAL A 31 -2.58 -4.55 -10.43
N LEU A 32 -3.02 -3.80 -9.40
CA LEU A 32 -2.10 -3.23 -8.43
C LEU A 32 -1.37 -4.33 -7.63
N PRO A 33 -0.02 -4.28 -7.58
CA PRO A 33 0.75 -5.14 -6.70
C PRO A 33 0.35 -4.95 -5.23
N TRP A 34 0.63 -5.96 -4.41
CA TRP A 34 0.44 -5.87 -2.96
C TRP A 34 1.42 -4.88 -2.35
N HIS A 35 0.90 -3.89 -1.62
CA HIS A 35 1.69 -2.85 -0.98
C HIS A 35 1.31 -2.66 0.50
N GLN A 36 2.30 -2.29 1.31
CA GLN A 36 2.05 -1.68 2.61
C GLN A 36 1.00 -0.57 2.49
N GLY A 37 0.03 -0.57 3.40
CA GLY A 37 -1.07 0.39 3.42
C GLY A 37 -2.28 -0.01 2.58
N ASP A 38 -2.25 -1.14 1.87
CA ASP A 38 -3.45 -1.68 1.22
C ASP A 38 -4.49 -2.07 2.28
N ILE A 39 -5.75 -1.66 2.08
CA ILE A 39 -6.84 -1.93 3.03
C ILE A 39 -7.84 -2.88 2.38
N PHE A 40 -8.19 -3.92 3.11
CA PHE A 40 -9.09 -4.99 2.67
C PHE A 40 -10.28 -5.12 3.59
N GLU A 41 -11.41 -5.47 2.99
CA GLU A 41 -12.62 -5.87 3.71
C GLU A 41 -12.83 -7.37 3.71
N ASN A 42 -13.69 -7.85 4.61
CA ASN A 42 -14.08 -9.25 4.71
C ASN A 42 -12.86 -10.17 4.84
N VAL A 43 -11.90 -9.74 5.66
CA VAL A 43 -10.72 -10.51 6.06
C VAL A 43 -10.94 -11.00 7.49
N ASN A 44 -10.71 -12.28 7.71
CA ASN A 44 -10.70 -12.83 9.05
C ASN A 44 -9.40 -12.41 9.75
N LEU A 45 -9.50 -11.64 10.83
CA LEU A 45 -8.37 -11.22 11.66
C LEU A 45 -8.38 -12.02 12.96
N PRO A 46 -7.60 -13.12 13.08
CA PRO A 46 -7.66 -14.00 14.25
C PRO A 46 -7.47 -13.24 15.57
N GLY A 47 -8.44 -13.38 16.47
CA GLY A 47 -8.43 -12.73 17.79
C GLY A 47 -8.91 -11.28 17.81
N LEU A 48 -9.35 -10.72 16.68
CA LEU A 48 -9.87 -9.35 16.57
C LEU A 48 -11.31 -9.38 16.04
N ALA A 49 -12.12 -8.40 16.47
CA ALA A 49 -13.52 -8.29 16.05
C ALA A 49 -13.69 -7.61 14.68
N SER A 50 -12.69 -6.83 14.25
CA SER A 50 -12.75 -6.16 12.95
C SER A 50 -12.64 -7.17 11.80
N THR A 51 -13.42 -6.93 10.75
CA THR A 51 -13.36 -7.64 9.47
C THR A 51 -12.63 -6.84 8.40
N MET A 52 -12.03 -5.71 8.76
CA MET A 52 -11.25 -4.85 7.88
C MET A 52 -9.80 -4.80 8.37
N GLY A 53 -8.87 -5.05 7.46
CA GLY A 53 -7.45 -5.11 7.77
C GLY A 53 -6.61 -4.28 6.81
N MET A 54 -5.55 -3.67 7.32
CA MET A 54 -4.54 -2.97 6.52
C MET A 54 -3.24 -3.78 6.50
N LEU A 55 -2.69 -4.02 5.31
CA LEU A 55 -1.41 -4.70 5.14
C LEU A 55 -0.28 -3.85 5.75
N PHE A 56 0.42 -4.38 6.76
CA PHE A 56 1.25 -3.56 7.64
C PHE A 56 2.71 -3.44 7.22
N LEU A 57 3.38 -4.57 6.97
CA LEU A 57 4.84 -4.59 6.94
C LEU A 57 5.42 -4.09 5.61
N HIS A 58 6.71 -3.78 5.62
CA HIS A 58 7.46 -3.35 4.44
C HIS A 58 7.34 -4.40 3.32
N PRO A 59 7.22 -4.01 2.03
CA PRO A 59 6.99 -4.96 0.95
C PRO A 59 8.04 -6.08 0.84
N CYS A 60 9.32 -5.78 1.07
CA CYS A 60 10.38 -6.80 1.09
C CYS A 60 10.24 -7.88 2.19
N THR A 61 9.42 -7.64 3.23
CA THR A 61 9.16 -8.63 4.30
C THR A 61 7.92 -9.46 4.02
N MET A 62 6.95 -8.91 3.30
CA MET A 62 5.69 -9.57 2.99
C MET A 62 5.70 -10.27 1.63
N ARG A 63 6.74 -10.06 0.81
CA ARG A 63 6.88 -10.63 -0.53
C ARG A 63 8.10 -11.51 -0.66
N LYS A 64 7.98 -12.57 -1.46
CA LYS A 64 9.07 -13.36 -2.03
C LYS A 64 8.99 -13.22 -3.55
N GLY A 65 9.68 -12.21 -4.09
CA GLY A 65 9.57 -11.85 -5.49
C GLY A 65 8.15 -11.41 -5.85
N ALA A 66 7.52 -12.11 -6.80
CA ALA A 66 6.17 -11.83 -7.28
C ALA A 66 5.05 -12.10 -6.26
N VAL A 67 5.26 -13.03 -5.33
CA VAL A 67 4.19 -13.55 -4.46
C VAL A 67 4.28 -13.04 -3.03
N LEU A 68 3.15 -12.98 -2.33
CA LEU A 68 3.14 -12.79 -0.89
C LEU A 68 3.73 -14.02 -0.18
N VAL A 69 4.32 -13.80 1.01
CA VAL A 69 4.62 -14.89 1.93
C VAL A 69 3.33 -15.56 2.41
N ASP A 70 3.41 -16.81 2.88
CA ASP A 70 2.25 -17.60 3.30
C ASP A 70 1.40 -16.91 4.38
N HIS A 71 2.03 -16.09 5.23
CA HIS A 71 1.38 -15.37 6.32
C HIS A 71 1.85 -13.92 6.37
N VAL A 72 0.90 -12.99 6.32
CA VAL A 72 1.17 -11.55 6.39
C VAL A 72 0.64 -10.96 7.70
N THR A 73 1.25 -9.86 8.13
CA THR A 73 0.75 -9.10 9.28
C THR A 73 -0.17 -7.98 8.82
N MET A 74 -1.34 -7.90 9.42
CA MET A 74 -2.34 -6.87 9.18
C MET A 74 -2.66 -6.09 10.46
N ILE A 75 -2.98 -4.81 10.29
CA ILE A 75 -3.53 -3.95 11.34
C ILE A 75 -5.05 -3.97 11.24
N ALA A 76 -5.77 -4.19 12.33
CA ALA A 76 -7.21 -4.00 12.32
C ALA A 76 -7.57 -2.54 12.03
N VAL A 77 -8.49 -2.36 11.10
CA VAL A 77 -9.09 -1.08 10.76
C VAL A 77 -10.50 -1.03 11.34
N GLU A 78 -10.81 0.01 12.10
CA GLU A 78 -12.08 0.13 12.82
C GLU A 78 -12.69 1.51 12.60
N GLU A 79 -14.02 1.58 12.66
CA GLU A 79 -14.71 2.86 12.68
C GLU A 79 -14.33 3.63 13.95
N PHE A 80 -13.81 4.83 13.77
CA PHE A 80 -13.54 5.77 14.86
C PHE A 80 -14.65 6.81 15.00
N SER A 81 -15.24 7.22 13.88
CA SER A 81 -16.41 8.09 13.84
C SER A 81 -17.21 7.91 12.56
N GLY A 82 -18.41 7.31 12.63
CA GLY A 82 -19.28 7.12 11.46
C GLY A 82 -20.01 8.38 10.94
N LYS A 83 -19.73 9.58 11.48
CA LYS A 83 -20.41 10.82 11.05
C LYS A 83 -19.49 12.00 10.80
N LYS A 84 -18.22 11.90 11.22
CA LYS A 84 -17.28 13.02 11.14
C LYS A 84 -16.00 12.57 10.45
N VAL A 85 -15.69 13.25 9.36
CA VAL A 85 -14.37 13.24 8.73
C VAL A 85 -13.42 14.09 9.59
N LEU A 86 -12.41 13.46 10.16
CA LEU A 86 -11.42 14.09 11.04
C LEU A 86 -10.09 14.24 10.29
N ASP A 87 -10.03 15.26 9.45
CA ASP A 87 -8.88 15.57 8.60
C ASP A 87 -8.35 17.00 8.82
N GLY A 88 -7.14 17.27 8.35
CA GLY A 88 -6.51 18.60 8.37
C GLY A 88 -5.92 19.03 9.71
N ALA A 89 -5.47 20.28 9.76
CA ALA A 89 -4.70 20.83 10.89
C ALA A 89 -5.47 20.83 12.22
N ASP A 90 -6.76 21.14 12.22
CA ASP A 90 -7.57 21.13 13.46
C ASP A 90 -7.65 19.72 14.07
N ALA A 91 -7.90 18.69 13.24
CA ALA A 91 -7.93 17.31 13.70
C ALA A 91 -6.54 16.85 14.15
N TRP A 92 -5.49 17.31 13.45
CA TRP A 92 -4.12 17.03 13.84
C TRP A 92 -3.78 17.53 15.25
N ASP A 93 -3.93 18.84 15.47
CA ASP A 93 -3.52 19.47 16.73
C ASP A 93 -4.35 18.99 17.92
N ARG A 94 -5.64 18.75 17.70
CA ARG A 94 -6.56 18.36 18.78
C ARG A 94 -6.54 16.87 19.09
N LEU A 95 -6.15 16.02 18.14
CA LEU A 95 -6.37 14.58 18.25
C LEU A 95 -5.18 13.74 17.78
N TRP A 96 -4.74 13.91 16.53
CA TRP A 96 -3.84 12.93 15.91
C TRP A 96 -2.38 13.06 16.36
N LYS A 97 -1.96 14.25 16.78
CA LYS A 97 -0.62 14.51 17.32
C LYS A 97 -0.33 13.70 18.59
N SER A 98 -1.33 13.50 19.45
CA SER A 98 -1.18 12.77 20.72
C SER A 98 -1.56 11.28 20.64
N ARG A 99 -2.31 10.87 19.60
CA ARG A 99 -2.78 9.49 19.39
C ARG A 99 -1.94 8.73 18.35
N TYR A 100 -0.63 8.70 18.55
CA TYR A 100 0.32 8.08 17.62
C TYR A 100 0.15 6.55 17.45
N ALA A 101 -0.56 5.87 18.36
CA ALA A 101 -0.91 4.46 18.22
C ALA A 101 -1.92 4.18 17.11
N LEU A 102 -2.52 5.23 16.54
CA LEU A 102 -3.54 5.14 15.50
C LEU A 102 -3.04 5.77 14.21
N MET A 103 -3.26 5.10 13.09
CA MET A 103 -3.22 5.70 11.74
C MET A 103 -4.64 6.13 11.37
N PRO A 104 -4.97 7.43 11.33
CA PRO A 104 -6.27 7.89 10.86
C PRO A 104 -6.44 7.66 9.36
N LEU A 105 -7.63 7.20 9.03
CA LEU A 105 -8.10 6.86 7.69
C LEU A 105 -9.40 7.61 7.46
N ALA A 106 -9.27 8.94 7.34
CA ALA A 106 -10.39 9.82 7.13
C ALA A 106 -11.06 9.52 5.79
N ASN A 107 -12.39 9.53 5.75
CA ASN A 107 -13.20 9.30 4.57
C ASN A 107 -12.87 8.02 3.77
N LEU A 108 -12.51 6.93 4.48
CA LEU A 108 -12.21 5.63 3.87
C LEU A 108 -13.44 5.01 3.17
N ARG A 109 -14.64 5.22 3.72
CA ARG A 109 -15.93 4.72 3.21
C ARG A 109 -16.97 5.85 3.13
N ASP A 110 -18.06 5.58 2.40
CA ASP A 110 -19.30 6.37 2.36
C ASP A 110 -19.08 7.84 1.97
N ARG A 111 -18.32 8.04 0.90
CA ARG A 111 -17.87 9.36 0.40
C ARG A 111 -19.03 10.32 0.09
N GLU A 112 -20.18 9.80 -0.33
CA GLU A 112 -21.29 10.61 -0.85
C GLU A 112 -22.35 11.00 0.18
N VAL A 113 -22.46 10.28 1.30
CA VAL A 113 -23.61 10.42 2.22
C VAL A 113 -23.21 11.13 3.51
N ARG A 114 -22.26 10.56 4.27
CA ARG A 114 -21.76 11.09 5.54
C ARG A 114 -20.38 10.48 5.81
N GLY A 115 -19.36 10.97 5.12
CA GLY A 115 -17.99 10.50 5.30
C GLY A 115 -17.61 10.34 6.78
N GLY A 116 -17.06 9.17 7.11
CA GLY A 116 -16.61 8.84 8.47
C GLY A 116 -15.09 8.91 8.61
N THR A 117 -14.59 8.60 9.80
CA THR A 117 -13.18 8.36 10.04
C THR A 117 -13.00 6.94 10.54
N HIS A 118 -12.12 6.19 9.89
CA HIS A 118 -11.62 4.93 10.38
C HIS A 118 -10.22 5.14 10.97
N VAL A 119 -9.73 4.17 11.75
CA VAL A 119 -8.35 4.15 12.23
C VAL A 119 -7.77 2.74 12.07
N ALA A 120 -6.51 2.65 11.70
CA ALA A 120 -5.73 1.43 11.93
C ALA A 120 -5.05 1.54 13.31
N ASP A 121 -5.27 0.57 14.20
CA ASP A 121 -4.71 0.58 15.56
C ASP A 121 -3.48 -0.32 15.64
N PHE A 122 -2.30 0.27 15.82
CA PHE A 122 -1.02 -0.47 15.90
C PHE A 122 -0.95 -1.45 17.08
N SER A 123 -1.88 -1.36 18.03
CA SER A 123 -2.03 -2.29 19.15
C SER A 123 -2.83 -3.54 18.79
N LYS A 124 -3.50 -3.54 17.62
CA LYS A 124 -4.41 -4.59 17.13
C LYS A 124 -3.86 -5.20 15.84
N LEU A 125 -2.82 -6.00 15.97
CA LEU A 125 -2.20 -6.73 14.87
C LEU A 125 -2.72 -8.16 14.82
N ALA A 126 -2.92 -8.67 13.61
CA ALA A 126 -3.21 -10.08 13.36
C ALA A 126 -2.26 -10.63 12.28
N THR A 127 -1.93 -11.91 12.39
CA THR A 127 -1.26 -12.65 11.32
C THR A 127 -2.31 -13.45 10.56
N VAL A 128 -2.34 -13.27 9.24
CA VAL A 128 -3.39 -13.81 8.36
C VAL A 128 -2.73 -14.60 7.23
N PRO A 129 -3.25 -15.78 6.86
CA PRO A 129 -2.82 -16.47 5.64
C PRO A 129 -3.01 -15.57 4.42
N SER A 130 -2.00 -15.45 3.54
CA SER A 130 -2.11 -14.60 2.35
C SER A 130 -3.21 -15.04 1.38
N SER A 131 -3.63 -16.31 1.44
CA SER A 131 -4.78 -16.85 0.71
C SER A 131 -6.13 -16.23 1.12
N GLU A 132 -6.22 -15.57 2.28
CA GLU A 132 -7.43 -14.83 2.69
C GLU A 132 -7.52 -13.47 1.99
N LEU A 133 -6.42 -12.97 1.41
CA LEU A 133 -6.40 -11.71 0.71
C LEU A 133 -6.89 -11.88 -0.73
N ASN A 134 -7.87 -11.05 -1.10
CA ASN A 134 -8.44 -11.01 -2.43
C ASN A 134 -8.38 -9.57 -2.96
N ARG A 135 -7.84 -9.37 -4.16
CA ARG A 135 -7.71 -8.03 -4.77
C ARG A 135 -9.07 -7.35 -4.99
N GLY A 136 -10.12 -8.10 -5.32
CA GLY A 136 -11.50 -7.61 -5.41
C GLY A 136 -12.13 -7.23 -4.07
N LYS A 137 -11.44 -7.48 -2.94
CA LYS A 137 -11.82 -6.97 -1.61
C LYS A 137 -10.92 -5.82 -1.14
N ARG A 138 -9.96 -5.37 -1.97
CA ARG A 138 -9.11 -4.21 -1.67
C ARG A 138 -9.92 -2.94 -1.87
N ILE A 139 -10.19 -2.22 -0.79
CA ILE A 139 -11.04 -1.01 -0.83
C ILE A 139 -10.26 0.29 -0.86
N ALA A 140 -8.96 0.26 -0.53
CA ALA A 140 -8.12 1.44 -0.61
C ALA A 140 -6.64 1.07 -0.70
N THR A 141 -5.86 1.99 -1.26
CA THR A 141 -4.40 1.93 -1.32
C THR A 141 -3.87 3.31 -0.94
N LEU A 142 -2.94 3.36 0.02
CA LEU A 142 -2.30 4.62 0.40
C LEU A 142 -1.40 5.16 -0.72
N THR A 143 -1.24 6.48 -0.78
CA THR A 143 -0.16 7.08 -1.57
C THR A 143 1.21 6.79 -0.93
N ASP A 144 2.30 7.13 -1.64
CA ASP A 144 3.64 7.14 -1.06
C ASP A 144 3.73 8.00 0.20
N THR A 145 3.15 9.20 0.17
CA THR A 145 3.09 10.06 1.36
C THR A 145 2.31 9.38 2.49
N GLY A 146 1.17 8.76 2.21
CA GLY A 146 0.38 8.02 3.20
C GLY A 146 1.16 6.86 3.84
N ARG A 147 1.91 6.10 3.04
CA ARG A 147 2.77 5.00 3.50
C ARG A 147 3.92 5.47 4.38
N LEU A 148 4.56 6.60 4.03
CA LEU A 148 5.61 7.18 4.86
C LEU A 148 5.10 7.60 6.23
N HIS A 149 3.88 8.16 6.31
CA HIS A 149 3.25 8.49 7.59
C HIS A 149 2.84 7.25 8.38
N LEU A 150 2.34 6.21 7.72
CA LEU A 150 2.08 4.90 8.34
C LEU A 150 3.37 4.35 8.98
N LEU A 151 4.50 4.38 8.26
CA LEU A 151 5.81 3.95 8.76
C LEU A 151 6.30 4.80 9.92
N GLN A 152 6.27 6.13 9.80
CA GLN A 152 6.74 7.02 10.87
C GLN A 152 5.93 6.81 12.16
N ARG A 153 4.59 6.75 12.05
CA ARG A 153 3.72 6.58 13.20
C ARG A 153 3.86 5.21 13.84
N SER A 154 3.93 4.15 13.04
CA SER A 154 4.15 2.79 13.56
C SER A 154 5.51 2.67 14.25
N PHE A 155 6.58 3.19 13.65
CA PHE A 155 7.90 3.17 14.27
C PHE A 155 7.92 3.93 15.59
N HIS A 156 7.31 5.13 15.64
CA HIS A 156 7.20 5.89 16.87
C HIS A 156 6.34 5.19 17.93
N HIS A 157 5.26 4.52 17.53
CA HIS A 157 4.46 3.72 18.45
C HIS A 157 5.28 2.61 19.12
N PHE A 158 6.06 1.84 18.34
CA PHE A 158 6.82 0.71 18.87
C PHE A 158 8.14 1.09 19.57
N SER A 159 8.81 2.16 19.13
CA SER A 159 10.18 2.48 19.58
C SER A 159 10.31 3.82 20.33
N ARG A 160 9.29 4.68 20.28
CA ARG A 160 9.33 6.09 20.73
C ARG A 160 10.26 7.00 19.95
N VAL A 161 10.96 6.47 18.95
CA VAL A 161 11.81 7.26 18.05
C VAL A 161 10.95 7.81 16.91
N VAL A 162 11.17 9.06 16.53
CA VAL A 162 10.56 9.65 15.33
C VAL A 162 11.59 9.58 14.22
N VAL A 163 11.28 8.87 13.13
CA VAL A 163 12.16 8.85 11.96
C VAL A 163 11.73 9.94 10.99
N PRO A 164 12.63 10.82 10.53
CA PRO A 164 12.30 11.82 9.52
C PRO A 164 11.71 11.17 8.26
N LEU A 165 10.65 11.76 7.70
CA LEU A 165 10.02 11.22 6.48
C LEU A 165 11.00 11.13 5.29
N GLY A 166 12.01 12.02 5.24
CA GLY A 166 13.06 11.98 4.22
C GLY A 166 13.89 10.69 4.28
N ASP A 167 14.22 10.21 5.46
CA ASP A 167 14.99 8.98 5.65
C ASP A 167 14.15 7.75 5.32
N LEU A 168 12.88 7.75 5.74
CA LEU A 168 11.92 6.71 5.35
C LEU A 168 11.74 6.66 3.83
N ARG A 169 11.63 7.82 3.17
CA ARG A 169 11.51 7.92 1.71
C ARG A 169 12.75 7.35 1.02
N ALA A 170 13.95 7.68 1.52
CA ALA A 170 15.19 7.14 0.97
C ALA A 170 15.25 5.61 1.10
N GLY A 171 14.79 5.05 2.23
CA GLY A 171 14.71 3.60 2.46
C GLY A 171 13.66 2.89 1.59
N MET A 172 12.54 3.55 1.30
CA MET A 172 11.44 2.99 0.49
C MET A 172 11.67 3.12 -1.03
N ARG A 173 12.56 4.01 -1.48
CA ARG A 173 12.71 4.36 -2.91
C ARG A 173 12.81 3.16 -3.84
N GLY A 174 13.76 2.26 -3.57
CA GLY A 174 14.03 1.12 -4.45
C GLY A 174 12.83 0.18 -4.57
N VAL A 175 12.15 -0.10 -3.45
CA VAL A 175 10.99 -1.01 -3.46
C VAL A 175 9.74 -0.35 -4.04
N ASN A 176 9.53 0.96 -3.83
CA ASN A 176 8.44 1.69 -4.45
C ASN A 176 8.62 1.69 -5.98
N ARG A 177 9.84 1.94 -6.46
CA ARG A 177 10.14 1.89 -7.89
C ARG A 177 9.92 0.50 -8.48
N GLU A 178 10.31 -0.56 -7.77
CA GLU A 178 10.04 -1.94 -8.20
C GLU A 178 8.53 -2.20 -8.33
N ILE A 179 7.72 -1.71 -7.37
CA ILE A 179 6.26 -1.87 -7.40
C ILE A 179 5.62 -1.06 -8.53
N GLU A 180 6.07 0.17 -8.77
CA GLU A 180 5.63 0.98 -9.92
C GLU A 180 5.87 0.25 -11.24
N LEU A 181 7.09 -0.24 -11.45
CA LEU A 181 7.45 -0.97 -12.67
C LEU A 181 6.69 -2.30 -12.81
N GLN A 182 6.42 -2.99 -11.70
CA GLN A 182 5.59 -4.18 -11.72
C GLN A 182 4.15 -3.85 -12.13
N HIS A 183 3.61 -2.75 -11.62
CA HIS A 183 2.27 -2.30 -11.99
C HIS A 183 2.20 -2.01 -13.49
N ASP A 184 3.13 -1.22 -14.02
CA ASP A 184 3.19 -0.89 -15.46
C ASP A 184 3.32 -2.16 -16.33
N TRP A 185 4.12 -3.14 -15.89
CA TRP A 185 4.28 -4.42 -16.58
C TRP A 185 2.99 -5.24 -16.60
N VAL A 186 2.36 -5.40 -15.44
CA VAL A 186 1.14 -6.22 -15.29
C VAL A 186 -0.04 -5.53 -16.00
N GLU A 187 -0.16 -4.21 -15.90
CA GLU A 187 -1.16 -3.42 -16.62
C GLU A 187 -1.02 -3.62 -18.13
N ALA A 188 0.19 -3.45 -18.68
CA ALA A 188 0.42 -3.65 -20.11
C ALA A 188 0.16 -5.10 -20.56
N ALA A 189 0.51 -6.10 -19.74
CA ALA A 189 0.20 -7.49 -20.02
C ALA A 189 -1.32 -7.71 -20.08
N CYS A 190 -2.06 -7.22 -19.09
CA CYS A 190 -3.52 -7.30 -19.03
C CYS A 190 -4.20 -6.58 -20.19
N ASP A 191 -3.72 -5.40 -20.59
CA ASP A 191 -4.25 -4.64 -21.74
C ASP A 191 -4.06 -5.38 -23.07
N SER A 192 -2.97 -6.16 -23.20
CA SER A 192 -2.73 -6.99 -24.38
C SER A 192 -3.64 -8.22 -24.46
N TRP A 193 -4.29 -8.58 -23.34
CA TRP A 193 -5.17 -9.73 -23.24
C TRP A 193 -6.63 -9.31 -23.39
N LYS A 194 -7.42 -10.08 -24.15
CA LYS A 194 -8.87 -9.82 -24.27
C LYS A 194 -9.62 -10.06 -22.97
N GLU A 195 -9.21 -11.11 -22.25
CA GLU A 195 -9.73 -11.52 -20.95
C GLU A 195 -8.57 -12.12 -20.17
N TRP A 196 -8.58 -11.94 -18.85
CA TRP A 196 -7.54 -12.46 -17.97
C TRP A 196 -8.13 -12.93 -16.64
N THR A 197 -7.39 -13.80 -15.96
CA THR A 197 -7.76 -14.42 -14.70
C THR A 197 -6.70 -14.12 -13.64
N ASP A 198 -6.98 -14.45 -12.38
CA ASP A 198 -5.99 -14.36 -11.30
C ASP A 198 -4.69 -15.14 -11.62
N ASP A 199 -4.80 -16.28 -12.31
CA ASP A 199 -3.66 -17.08 -12.76
C ASP A 199 -2.83 -16.35 -13.84
N SER A 200 -3.50 -15.68 -14.79
CA SER A 200 -2.82 -14.86 -15.80
C SER A 200 -2.06 -13.70 -15.17
N LEU A 201 -2.67 -13.05 -14.18
CA LEU A 201 -2.06 -11.96 -13.43
C LEU A 201 -0.86 -12.45 -12.63
N ALA A 202 -1.00 -13.56 -11.88
CA ALA A 202 0.10 -14.17 -11.15
C ALA A 202 1.27 -14.57 -12.06
N ARG A 203 1.00 -15.03 -13.28
CA ARG A 203 2.03 -15.30 -14.29
C ARG A 203 2.76 -14.03 -14.73
N ALA A 204 2.05 -12.93 -15.01
CA ALA A 204 2.70 -11.66 -15.36
C ALA A 204 3.60 -11.15 -14.22
N GLU A 205 3.14 -11.26 -12.96
CA GLU A 205 3.94 -10.89 -11.79
C GLU A 205 5.23 -11.74 -11.71
N GLN A 206 5.12 -13.05 -11.96
CA GLN A 206 6.28 -13.97 -12.00
C GLN A 206 7.24 -13.67 -13.14
N GLU A 207 6.73 -13.32 -14.32
CA GLU A 207 7.57 -12.92 -15.47
C GLU A 207 8.37 -11.65 -15.17
N PHE A 208 7.73 -10.66 -14.55
CA PHE A 208 8.40 -9.44 -14.11
C PHE A 208 9.48 -9.72 -13.04
N ASP A 209 9.15 -10.54 -12.03
CA ASP A 209 10.11 -10.93 -10.98
C ASP A 209 11.32 -11.69 -11.56
N ALA A 210 11.09 -12.58 -12.51
CA ALA A 210 12.16 -13.28 -13.22
C ALA A 210 13.02 -12.31 -14.04
N TYR A 211 12.39 -11.34 -14.72
CA TYR A 211 13.09 -10.32 -15.49
C TYR A 211 13.99 -9.44 -14.61
N LEU A 212 13.49 -8.97 -13.46
CA LEU A 212 14.28 -8.18 -12.51
C LEU A 212 15.38 -8.98 -11.79
N THR A 213 15.17 -10.27 -11.60
CA THR A 213 16.18 -11.16 -10.98
C THR A 213 17.31 -11.47 -11.96
N ALA A 214 17.01 -11.52 -13.26
CA ALA A 214 18.02 -11.70 -14.28
C ALA A 214 19.00 -10.50 -14.31
N GLU A 215 20.29 -10.80 -14.47
CA GLU A 215 21.36 -9.81 -14.65
C GLU A 215 21.48 -8.76 -13.51
N ASP A 216 21.12 -9.14 -12.29
CA ASP A 216 21.24 -8.28 -11.09
C ASP A 216 20.47 -6.94 -11.22
N ARG A 217 19.44 -6.89 -12.09
CA ARG A 217 18.65 -5.67 -12.36
C ARG A 217 18.00 -5.10 -11.12
N ARG A 218 17.45 -5.94 -10.23
CA ARG A 218 16.86 -5.50 -8.96
C ARG A 218 17.84 -4.73 -8.07
N ARG A 219 19.10 -5.19 -7.98
CA ARG A 219 20.13 -4.49 -7.20
C ARG A 219 20.48 -3.15 -7.85
N ARG A 220 20.63 -3.13 -9.17
CA ARG A 220 20.87 -1.91 -9.95
C ARG A 220 19.72 -0.91 -9.83
N LEU A 221 18.47 -1.39 -9.74
CA LEU A 221 17.28 -0.54 -9.54
C LEU A 221 17.32 0.20 -8.20
N SER A 222 17.90 -0.41 -7.16
CA SER A 222 18.05 0.21 -5.84
C SER A 222 19.15 1.28 -5.80
N ASP A 223 20.07 1.26 -6.79
CA ASP A 223 21.13 2.24 -6.96
C ASP A 223 20.60 3.47 -7.72
N ILE A 224 20.65 4.63 -7.07
CA ILE A 224 20.14 5.89 -7.62
C ILE A 224 20.81 6.29 -8.94
N GLN A 225 22.05 5.85 -9.17
CA GLN A 225 22.79 6.18 -10.40
C GLN A 225 22.34 5.33 -11.59
N GLN A 226 21.72 4.18 -11.34
CA GLN A 226 21.34 3.20 -12.36
C GLN A 226 19.82 3.03 -12.49
N GLU A 227 19.05 3.59 -11.55
CA GLU A 227 17.58 3.49 -11.52
C GLU A 227 16.95 3.87 -12.86
N THR A 228 17.34 5.01 -13.46
CA THR A 228 16.79 5.48 -14.73
C THR A 228 17.07 4.52 -15.89
N ASP A 229 18.26 3.93 -15.95
CA ASP A 229 18.62 2.99 -17.01
C ASP A 229 17.76 1.73 -16.92
N ILE A 230 17.58 1.18 -15.72
CA ILE A 230 16.72 0.01 -15.50
C ILE A 230 15.26 0.33 -15.83
N VAL A 231 14.76 1.50 -15.45
CA VAL A 231 13.41 1.96 -15.83
C VAL A 231 13.26 1.96 -17.36
N CYS A 232 14.22 2.54 -18.08
CA CYS A 232 14.18 2.54 -19.55
C CYS A 232 14.29 1.12 -20.15
N GLU A 233 15.11 0.24 -19.57
CA GLU A 233 15.20 -1.17 -19.98
C GLU A 233 13.85 -1.89 -19.81
N VAL A 234 13.18 -1.71 -18.67
CA VAL A 234 11.86 -2.30 -18.39
C VAL A 234 10.80 -1.77 -19.35
N MET A 235 10.73 -0.45 -19.56
CA MET A 235 9.74 0.14 -20.45
C MET A 235 9.88 -0.33 -21.90
N LYS A 236 11.12 -0.48 -22.40
CA LYS A 236 11.38 -1.04 -23.74
C LYS A 236 10.94 -2.50 -23.83
N GLU A 237 11.16 -3.28 -22.78
CA GLU A 237 10.74 -4.68 -22.74
C GLU A 237 9.21 -4.79 -22.73
N ILE A 238 8.51 -3.94 -21.97
CA ILE A 238 7.04 -3.83 -21.98
C ILE A 238 6.53 -3.53 -23.39
N GLU A 239 7.10 -2.52 -24.05
CA GLU A 239 6.73 -2.16 -25.43
C GLU A 239 6.96 -3.32 -26.41
N SER A 240 8.10 -3.99 -26.31
CA SER A 240 8.44 -5.11 -27.20
C SER A 240 7.56 -6.34 -26.98
N ARG A 241 7.04 -6.55 -25.77
CA ARG A 241 6.23 -7.74 -25.44
C ARG A 241 4.74 -7.57 -25.68
N TYR A 242 4.20 -6.40 -25.35
CA TYR A 242 2.75 -6.25 -25.18
C TYR A 242 2.12 -5.18 -26.10
N LYS A 243 2.92 -4.34 -26.75
CA LYS A 243 2.42 -3.24 -27.61
C LYS A 243 2.67 -3.46 -29.12
N SER A 244 3.09 -4.67 -29.51
CA SER A 244 3.34 -5.09 -30.90
C SER A 244 2.11 -5.68 -31.58
#